data_AF-A0A381XQT6-F1
#
_entry.id   AF-A0A381XQT6-F1
#
_cell.length_a   1.000
_cell.length_b   1.000
_cell.length_c   1.000
_cell.angle_alpha   90.00
_cell.angle_beta   90.00
_cell.angle_gamma   90.00
#
_symmetry.space_group_name_H-M   'P 1'
#
loop_
_entity.id
_entity.type
_entity.pdbx_description
1 polymer ?
#
loop_
_entity_poly.entity_id
_entity_poly.type
_entity_poly.pdbx_seq_one_letter_code
_entity_poly.pdbx_strand_id
1 'polypeptide(L)'
;VRSEVALNSGNSYYLKRNYNKALKLYEKSFELGIKDKSAVFFNIGLVYEKLNNIEKAIFHYKKAIELKPEFLTYFEKKVQLVELGKW
;
A
#
# COMPACT_ATOMS: atom_id res chain seq x y z
N VAL A 1 13.95 7.12 10.29
CA VAL A 1 14.23 8.29 9.42
C VAL A 1 14.52 7.90 7.97
N ARG A 2 15.63 7.23 7.62
CA ARG A 2 15.93 6.89 6.20
C ARG A 2 14.89 5.97 5.54
N SER A 3 14.39 4.98 6.27
CA SER A 3 13.30 4.09 5.81
C SER A 3 12.00 4.87 5.57
N GLU A 4 11.64 5.77 6.48
CA GLU A 4 10.45 6.63 6.33
C GLU A 4 10.58 7.65 5.20
N VAL A 5 11.78 8.19 4.96
CA VAL A 5 12.04 9.05 3.79
C VAL A 5 11.83 8.25 2.50
N ALA A 6 12.27 6.98 2.44
CA ALA A 6 12.01 6.11 1.30
C ALA A 6 10.50 5.84 1.12
N LEU A 7 9.77 5.57 2.20
CA LEU A 7 8.30 5.43 2.19
C LEU A 7 7.61 6.71 1.66
N ASN A 8 7.94 7.88 2.21
CA ASN A 8 7.36 9.16 1.80
C ASN A 8 7.68 9.50 0.34
N SER A 9 8.90 9.19 -0.10
CA SER A 9 9.28 9.32 -1.51
C SER A 9 8.46 8.38 -2.39
N GLY A 10 8.26 7.13 -1.96
CA GLY A 10 7.39 6.17 -2.64
C GLY A 10 5.97 6.70 -2.81
N ASN A 11 5.41 7.29 -1.75
CA ASN A 11 4.08 7.93 -1.79
C ASN A 11 4.03 9.10 -2.78
N SER A 12 5.09 9.93 -2.83
CA SER A 12 5.18 11.00 -3.82
C SER A 12 5.17 10.47 -5.25
N TYR A 13 5.89 9.38 -5.53
CA TYR A 13 5.87 8.74 -6.85
C TYR A 13 4.55 8.05 -7.18
N TYR A 14 3.87 7.47 -6.18
CA TYR A 14 2.52 6.94 -6.34
C TYR A 14 1.53 8.03 -6.77
N LEU A 15 1.57 9.21 -6.13
CA LEU A 15 0.73 10.36 -6.50
C LEU A 15 1.03 10.86 -7.91
N LYS A 16 2.30 10.78 -8.34
CA LYS A 16 2.73 11.05 -9.72
C LYS A 16 2.40 9.91 -10.70
N ARG A 17 1.66 8.88 -10.28
CA ARG A 17 1.31 7.66 -11.03
C ARG A 17 2.52 6.88 -11.55
N ASN A 18 3.70 7.11 -10.99
CA ASN A 18 4.90 6.34 -11.32
C ASN A 18 5.00 5.13 -10.38
N TYR A 19 4.14 4.15 -10.67
CA TYR A 19 3.94 2.96 -9.84
C TYR A 19 5.22 2.11 -9.71
N ASN A 20 5.99 1.96 -10.78
CA ASN A 20 7.26 1.21 -10.74
C ASN A 20 8.28 1.84 -9.80
N LYS A 21 8.44 3.17 -9.81
CA LYS A 21 9.33 3.86 -8.86
C LYS A 21 8.79 3.82 -7.43
N ALA A 22 7.47 3.90 -7.25
CA ALA A 22 6.86 3.77 -5.94
C ALA A 22 7.18 2.41 -5.30
N LEU A 23 6.99 1.32 -6.04
CA LEU A 23 7.29 -0.05 -5.57
C LEU A 23 8.75 -0.21 -5.14
N LYS A 24 9.71 0.25 -5.97
CA LYS A 24 11.14 0.20 -5.63
C LYS A 24 11.48 0.96 -4.34
N LEU A 25 10.82 2.10 -4.11
CA LEU A 25 11.04 2.89 -2.90
C LEU A 25 10.40 2.25 -1.67
N TYR A 26 9.28 1.57 -1.83
CA TYR A 26 8.68 0.75 -0.78
C TYR A 26 9.55 -0.45 -0.43
N GLU A 27 10.09 -1.17 -1.41
CA GLU A 27 11.08 -2.25 -1.19
C GLU A 27 12.31 -1.73 -0.44
N LYS A 28 12.89 -0.61 -0.88
CA LYS A 28 13.99 0.05 -0.20
C LYS A 28 13.64 0.45 1.24
N SER A 29 12.39 0.85 1.51
CA SER A 29 11.98 1.18 2.88
C SER A 29 12.03 -0.06 3.80
N PHE A 30 11.71 -1.25 3.29
CA PHE A 30 11.85 -2.50 4.02
C PHE A 30 13.32 -2.86 4.28
N GLU A 31 14.18 -2.74 3.27
CA GLU A 31 15.64 -2.97 3.40
C GLU A 31 16.25 -2.06 4.47
N LEU A 32 15.77 -0.82 4.57
CA LEU A 32 16.21 0.16 5.56
C LEU A 32 15.57 -0.04 6.95
N GLY A 33 14.82 -1.12 7.15
CA GLY A 33 14.25 -1.48 8.45
C GLY A 33 13.09 -0.57 8.87
N ILE A 34 12.15 -0.28 7.97
CA ILE A 34 10.91 0.41 8.34
C ILE A 34 10.22 -0.29 9.53
N LYS A 35 9.88 0.51 10.55
CA LYS A 35 9.18 0.00 11.74
C LYS A 35 7.73 -0.32 11.41
N ASP A 36 7.04 0.63 10.77
CA ASP A 36 5.65 0.46 10.35
C ASP A 36 5.57 -0.24 8.98
N LYS A 37 5.76 -1.56 8.99
CA LYS A 37 5.63 -2.40 7.80
C LYS A 37 4.20 -2.42 7.25
N SER A 38 3.20 -2.24 8.11
CA SER A 38 1.78 -2.29 7.75
C SER A 38 1.40 -1.17 6.78
N ALA A 39 1.88 0.06 7.02
CA ALA A 39 1.69 1.19 6.12
C ALA A 39 2.33 0.96 4.74
N VAL A 40 3.51 0.31 4.70
CA VAL A 40 4.19 0.01 3.43
C VAL A 40 3.42 -1.04 2.63
N PHE A 41 2.97 -2.12 3.26
CA PHE A 41 2.14 -3.13 2.60
C PHE A 41 0.83 -2.54 2.07
N PHE A 42 0.19 -1.68 2.85
CA PHE A 42 -1.00 -0.95 2.42
C PHE A 42 -0.73 -0.13 1.15
N ASN A 43 0.36 0.64 1.10
CA ASN A 43 0.71 1.45 -0.05
C ASN A 43 1.09 0.62 -1.29
N ILE A 44 1.75 -0.53 -1.12
CA ILE A 44 2.00 -1.47 -2.21
C ILE A 44 0.68 -2.01 -2.76
N GLY A 45 -0.28 -2.35 -1.90
CA GLY A 45 -1.60 -2.79 -2.33
C GLY A 45 -2.33 -1.73 -3.16
N LEU A 46 -2.26 -0.45 -2.76
CA LEU A 46 -2.78 0.67 -3.55
C LEU A 46 -2.13 0.77 -4.92
N VAL A 47 -0.81 0.57 -5.01
CA VAL A 47 -0.12 0.56 -6.30
C VAL A 47 -0.66 -0.54 -7.21
N TYR A 48 -0.78 -1.77 -6.70
CA TYR A 48 -1.26 -2.89 -7.50
C TYR A 48 -2.73 -2.72 -7.93
N GLU A 49 -3.57 -2.13 -7.10
CA GLU A 49 -4.93 -1.76 -7.47
C GLU A 49 -4.94 -0.76 -8.64
N LYS A 50 -4.07 0.27 -8.60
CA LYS A 50 -3.94 1.21 -9.73
C LYS A 50 -3.37 0.59 -11.00
N LEU A 51 -2.62 -0.50 -10.85
CA LEU A 51 -2.15 -1.33 -11.97
C LEU A 51 -3.18 -2.38 -12.42
N ASN A 52 -4.41 -2.35 -11.88
CA ASN A 52 -5.47 -3.32 -12.11
C ASN A 52 -5.08 -4.77 -11.78
N ASN A 53 -4.07 -4.97 -10.94
CA ASN A 53 -3.66 -6.27 -10.43
C ASN A 53 -4.30 -6.51 -9.06
N ILE A 54 -5.58 -6.85 -9.09
CA ILE A 54 -6.42 -6.95 -7.90
C ILE A 54 -5.94 -8.07 -6.96
N GLU A 55 -5.47 -9.20 -7.50
CA GLU A 55 -4.96 -10.31 -6.71
C GLU A 55 -3.76 -9.90 -5.83
N LYS A 56 -2.78 -9.21 -6.41
CA LYS A 56 -1.63 -8.70 -5.66
C LYS A 56 -2.04 -7.60 -4.69
N ALA A 57 -3.00 -6.75 -5.06
CA ALA A 57 -3.51 -5.73 -4.16
C ALA A 57 -4.09 -6.38 -2.89
N ILE A 58 -4.98 -7.36 -3.03
CA ILE A 58 -5.60 -8.10 -1.92
C ILE A 58 -4.54 -8.78 -1.06
N PHE A 59 -3.54 -9.43 -1.66
CA PHE A 59 -2.46 -10.08 -0.92
C PHE A 59 -1.71 -9.09 0.00
N HIS A 60 -1.34 -7.92 -0.53
CA HIS A 60 -0.63 -6.92 0.26
C HIS A 60 -1.53 -6.22 1.29
N TYR A 61 -2.81 -6.04 0.98
CA TYR A 61 -3.80 -5.54 1.93
C TYR A 61 -4.00 -6.50 3.11
N LYS A 62 -4.09 -7.81 2.86
CA LYS A 62 -4.14 -8.82 3.93
C LYS A 62 -2.92 -8.74 4.85
N LYS A 63 -1.71 -8.63 4.29
CA LYS A 63 -0.48 -8.43 5.08
C LYS A 63 -0.50 -7.15 5.92
N ALA A 64 -1.09 -6.07 5.40
CA ALA A 64 -1.23 -4.84 6.18
C ALA A 64 -2.19 -5.04 7.37
N ILE A 65 -3.32 -5.72 7.15
CA ILE A 65 -4.32 -6.04 8.17
C ILE A 65 -3.77 -7.00 9.24
N GLU A 66 -3.00 -8.02 8.84
CA GLU A 66 -2.35 -8.95 9.78
C GLU A 66 -1.42 -8.24 10.77
N LEU A 67 -0.80 -7.14 10.34
CA LEU A 67 0.11 -6.35 11.18
C LEU A 67 -0.61 -5.25 11.97
N LYS A 68 -1.65 -4.66 11.38
CA LYS A 68 -2.49 -3.63 12.00
C LYS A 68 -3.96 -3.89 11.64
N PRO A 69 -4.68 -4.62 12.50
CA PRO A 69 -6.09 -4.93 12.29
C PRO A 69 -6.97 -3.69 12.14
N GLU A 70 -6.54 -2.50 12.60
CA GLU A 70 -7.29 -1.26 12.41
C GLU A 70 -7.50 -0.93 10.92
N PHE A 71 -6.60 -1.38 10.03
CA PHE A 71 -6.81 -1.26 8.60
C PHE A 71 -8.00 -2.05 8.10
N LEU A 72 -8.46 -3.10 8.80
CA LEU A 72 -9.65 -3.86 8.43
C LEU A 72 -10.86 -2.94 8.29
N THR A 73 -11.06 -2.02 9.24
CA THR A 73 -12.18 -1.06 9.17
C THR A 73 -12.08 -0.11 7.97
N TYR A 74 -10.87 0.20 7.50
CA TYR A 74 -10.65 0.96 6.27
C TYR A 74 -10.97 0.12 5.02
N PHE A 75 -10.57 -1.16 5.02
CA PHE A 75 -10.85 -2.08 3.94
C PHE A 75 -12.32 -2.47 3.83
N GLU A 76 -13.01 -2.70 4.95
CA GLU A 76 -14.44 -2.96 4.98
C GLU A 76 -15.20 -1.81 4.32
N LYS A 77 -14.86 -0.57 4.64
CA LYS A 77 -15.42 0.61 3.97
C LYS A 77 -15.12 0.63 2.48
N LYS A 78 -13.91 0.25 2.07
CA LYS A 78 -13.49 0.24 0.66
C LYS A 78 -14.16 -0.88 -0.16
N VAL A 79 -14.22 -2.09 0.38
CA VAL A 79 -14.93 -3.25 -0.21
C VAL A 79 -16.41 -2.94 -0.35
N GLN A 80 -17.02 -2.35 0.68
CA GLN A 80 -18.41 -1.92 0.63
C GLN A 80 -18.64 -0.87 -0.47
N LEU A 81 -17.70 0.05 -0.71
CA LEU A 81 -17.79 1.01 -1.83
C LEU A 81 -17.63 0.35 -3.21
N VAL A 82 -16.81 -0.69 -3.32
CA VAL A 82 -16.67 -1.51 -4.54
C VAL A 82 -17.96 -2.25 -4.84
N GLU A 83 -18.54 -2.92 -3.84
CA GLU A 83 -19.80 -3.65 -3.97
C GLU A 83 -20.97 -2.72 -4.33
N LEU A 84 -20.91 -1.46 -3.90
CA LEU A 84 -21.87 -0.41 -4.24
C LEU A 84 -21.61 0.27 -5.60
N GLY A 85 -20.60 -0.17 -6.36
CA GLY A 85 -20.34 0.33 -7.71
C GLY A 85 -19.92 1.80 -7.79
N LYS A 86 -19.40 2.38 -6.70
CA LYS A 86 -18.96 3.78 -6.65
C LYS A 86 -17.43 3.86 -6.75
N TRP A 87 -16.93 4.02 -7.97
CA TRP A 87 -15.52 4.28 -8.29
C TRP A 87 -15.37 5.51 -9.18
#